data_AF-A0A7C2ZTU8-F1
#
_entry.id   AF-A0A7C2ZTU8-F1
#
_cell.length_a   1.000
_cell.length_b   1.000
_cell.length_c   1.000
_cell.angle_alpha   90.00
_cell.angle_beta   90.00
_cell.angle_gamma   90.00
#
_symmetry.space_group_name_H-M   'P 1'
#
loop_
_entity.id
_entity.type
_entity.pdbx_description
1 polymer ?
#
loop_
_entity_poly.entity_id
_entity_poly.type
_entity_poly.pdbx_seq_one_letter_code
_entity_poly.pdbx_strand_id
1 'polypeptide(L)'
;MTEPSGNSDKSGDTAVSKAVSDFVKGLSDEHRMLVILKSRLYDDAWEPMLDDLRNRLAGKPYIFKLANRIQDDIERIEQMSEFESEHNIDLADYVDSI
;
A
#
# COMPACT_ATOMS: atom_id res chain seq x y z
N MET A 1 -29.82 36.50 18.07
CA MET A 1 -29.47 35.74 16.85
C MET A 1 -28.46 34.71 17.29
N THR A 2 -28.84 33.45 17.33
CA THR A 2 -28.01 32.36 17.83
C THR A 2 -27.60 31.53 16.63
N GLU A 3 -26.31 31.57 16.27
CA GLU A 3 -25.73 30.69 15.26
C GLU A 3 -25.69 29.26 15.82
N PRO A 4 -26.12 28.23 15.08
CA PRO A 4 -25.84 26.86 15.47
C PRO A 4 -24.45 26.47 14.96
N SER A 5 -23.60 26.16 15.93
CA SER A 5 -22.28 25.55 15.79
C SER A 5 -22.29 24.37 14.80
N GLY A 6 -21.38 24.41 13.84
CA GLY A 6 -21.13 23.32 12.90
C GLY A 6 -20.73 22.03 13.62
N ASN A 7 -21.36 20.93 13.23
CA ASN A 7 -21.04 19.58 13.67
C ASN A 7 -20.96 18.71 12.41
N SER A 8 -19.79 18.69 11.75
CA SER A 8 -19.62 18.05 10.44
C SER A 8 -18.34 17.23 10.27
N ASP A 9 -17.58 16.90 11.33
CA ASP A 9 -16.27 16.25 11.14
C ASP A 9 -16.22 14.74 11.49
N LYS A 10 -17.21 14.18 12.21
CA LYS A 10 -17.14 12.78 12.66
C LYS A 10 -17.54 11.72 11.63
N SER A 11 -18.23 12.11 10.56
CA SER A 11 -18.77 11.14 9.60
C SER A 11 -17.76 10.71 8.53
N GLY A 12 -16.76 11.54 8.22
CA GLY A 12 -15.70 11.20 7.26
C GLY A 12 -14.68 10.22 7.82
N ASP A 13 -14.26 10.43 9.08
CA ASP A 13 -13.22 9.66 9.74
C ASP A 13 -13.60 8.17 9.93
N THR A 14 -14.88 7.92 10.25
CA THR A 14 -15.42 6.56 10.38
C THR A 14 -15.55 5.83 9.05
N ALA A 15 -15.82 6.56 7.95
CA ALA A 15 -15.88 5.98 6.61
C ALA A 15 -14.49 5.62 6.08
N VAL A 16 -13.50 6.49 6.27
CA VAL A 16 -12.10 6.23 5.91
C VAL A 16 -11.57 5.04 6.71
N SER A 17 -11.77 5.01 8.03
CA SER A 17 -11.36 3.88 8.87
C SER A 17 -11.95 2.54 8.41
N LYS A 18 -13.22 2.53 7.96
CA LYS A 18 -13.86 1.33 7.41
C LYS A 18 -13.24 0.92 6.08
N ALA A 19 -13.01 1.87 5.16
CA ALA A 19 -12.39 1.60 3.87
C ALA A 19 -10.99 1.00 4.04
N VAL A 20 -10.17 1.57 4.92
CA VAL A 20 -8.83 1.05 5.27
C VAL A 20 -8.92 -0.36 5.85
N SER A 21 -9.79 -0.60 6.83
CA SER A 21 -10.00 -1.94 7.39
C SER A 21 -10.41 -2.97 6.34
N ASP A 22 -11.35 -2.61 5.46
CA ASP A 22 -11.87 -3.52 4.43
C ASP A 22 -10.79 -3.82 3.38
N PHE A 23 -9.98 -2.83 3.00
CA PHE A 23 -8.85 -2.99 2.09
C PHE A 23 -7.77 -3.91 2.70
N VAL A 24 -7.34 -3.64 3.94
CA VAL A 24 -6.33 -4.43 4.65
C VAL A 24 -6.77 -5.89 4.82
N LYS A 25 -8.06 -6.15 5.09
CA LYS A 25 -8.62 -7.51 5.15
C LYS A 25 -8.58 -8.25 3.80
N GLY A 26 -8.62 -7.51 2.69
CA GLY A 26 -8.53 -8.05 1.34
C GLY A 26 -7.11 -8.35 0.87
N LEU A 27 -6.07 -7.85 1.56
CA LEU A 27 -4.67 -8.07 1.18
C LEU A 27 -4.28 -9.53 1.33
N SER A 28 -3.75 -10.10 0.24
CA SER A 28 -3.12 -11.43 0.25
C SER A 28 -1.79 -11.40 1.01
N ASP A 29 -1.24 -12.58 1.29
CA ASP A 29 0.06 -12.72 1.95
C ASP A 29 1.18 -12.04 1.15
N GLU A 30 1.13 -12.08 -0.19
CA GLU A 30 2.10 -11.38 -1.04
C GLU A 30 2.04 -9.86 -0.84
N HIS A 31 0.85 -9.28 -0.79
CA HIS A 31 0.69 -7.85 -0.53
C HIS A 31 1.24 -7.47 0.85
N ARG A 32 0.86 -8.24 1.89
CA ARG A 32 1.32 -8.02 3.26
C ARG A 32 2.83 -8.12 3.36
N MET A 33 3.43 -9.09 2.68
CA MET A 33 4.89 -9.23 2.61
C MET A 33 5.54 -8.00 1.98
N LEU A 34 4.99 -7.46 0.89
CA LEU A 34 5.53 -6.25 0.25
C LEU A 34 5.47 -5.03 1.18
N VAL A 35 4.36 -4.85 1.92
CA VAL A 35 4.24 -3.80 2.95
C VAL A 35 5.29 -3.97 4.06
N ILE A 36 5.51 -5.20 4.54
CA ILE A 36 6.55 -5.48 5.55
C ILE A 36 7.96 -5.23 5.00
N LEU A 37 8.21 -5.52 3.72
CA LEU A 37 9.51 -5.28 3.09
C LEU A 37 9.76 -3.78 2.87
N LYS A 38 8.73 -3.02 2.46
CA LYS A 38 8.77 -1.55 2.37
C LYS A 38 9.27 -0.96 3.69
N SER A 39 8.64 -1.31 4.81
CA SER A 39 9.02 -0.73 6.12
C SER A 39 10.38 -1.16 6.63
N ARG A 40 10.84 -2.37 6.29
CA ARG A 40 12.13 -2.90 6.78
C ARG A 40 13.34 -2.50 5.94
N LEU A 41 13.15 -2.30 4.63
CA LEU A 41 14.26 -2.17 3.67
C LEU A 41 14.29 -0.84 2.94
N TYR A 42 13.18 -0.12 2.90
CA TYR A 42 13.01 1.06 2.04
C TYR A 42 12.46 2.27 2.80
N ASP A 43 12.66 2.33 4.12
CA ASP A 43 12.31 3.49 4.98
C ASP A 43 10.86 3.98 4.74
N ASP A 44 9.91 3.04 4.68
CA ASP A 44 8.49 3.31 4.44
C ASP A 44 8.19 4.04 3.10
N ALA A 45 9.07 3.89 2.10
CA ALA A 45 8.87 4.45 0.75
C ALA A 45 8.70 3.36 -0.32
N TRP A 46 7.70 3.52 -1.20
CA TRP A 46 7.44 2.59 -2.31
C TRP A 46 8.38 2.81 -3.50
N GLU A 47 8.74 4.06 -3.79
CA GLU A 47 9.50 4.43 -4.99
C GLU A 47 10.84 3.70 -5.08
N PRO A 48 11.67 3.64 -4.02
CA PRO A 48 12.93 2.90 -4.07
C PRO A 48 12.73 1.40 -4.35
N MET A 49 11.65 0.81 -3.81
CA MET A 49 11.31 -0.60 -4.02
C MET A 49 10.85 -0.87 -5.46
N LEU A 50 10.04 0.03 -6.03
CA LEU A 50 9.59 -0.04 -7.42
C LEU A 50 10.77 0.07 -8.39
N ASP A 51 11.69 1.00 -8.15
CA ASP A 51 12.89 1.16 -8.97
C ASP A 51 13.77 -0.10 -8.93
N ASP A 52 13.92 -0.71 -7.75
CA ASP A 52 14.63 -1.97 -7.58
C ASP A 52 14.00 -3.12 -8.40
N LEU A 53 12.67 -3.26 -8.34
CA LEU A 53 11.94 -4.27 -9.10
C LEU A 53 12.04 -4.03 -10.62
N ARG A 54 11.91 -2.77 -11.06
CA ARG A 54 12.04 -2.40 -12.48
C ARG A 54 13.45 -2.64 -13.01
N ASN A 55 14.48 -2.31 -12.23
CA ASN A 55 15.87 -2.62 -12.57
C ASN A 55 16.11 -4.14 -12.64
N ARG A 56 15.53 -4.89 -11.69
CA ARG A 56 15.52 -6.36 -11.67
C ARG A 56 14.67 -6.98 -12.76
N LEU A 57 13.81 -6.24 -13.46
CA LEU A 57 13.09 -6.71 -14.64
C LEU A 57 13.87 -6.36 -15.91
N ALA A 58 14.65 -5.28 -15.93
CA ALA A 58 15.43 -4.87 -17.10
C ALA A 58 16.78 -5.62 -17.24
N GLY A 59 17.36 -6.12 -16.15
CA GLY A 59 18.78 -6.47 -16.08
C GLY A 59 19.32 -7.81 -16.64
N LYS A 60 18.54 -8.89 -16.93
CA LYS A 60 19.09 -10.24 -17.25
C LYS A 60 18.12 -11.16 -18.03
N PRO A 61 18.54 -12.32 -18.58
CA PRO A 61 17.62 -13.36 -19.01
C PRO A 61 16.94 -14.01 -17.79
N TYR A 62 15.64 -13.77 -17.61
CA TYR A 62 14.85 -14.39 -16.53
C TYR A 62 14.30 -15.76 -16.92
N ILE A 63 14.13 -16.61 -15.92
CA ILE A 63 13.14 -17.67 -16.01
C ILE A 63 11.76 -16.98 -16.11
N PHE A 64 10.97 -17.31 -17.13
CA PHE A 64 9.66 -16.68 -17.41
C PHE A 64 8.78 -16.46 -16.16
N LYS A 65 8.74 -17.44 -15.25
CA LYS A 65 7.98 -17.35 -13.99
C LYS A 65 8.47 -16.24 -13.04
N LEU A 66 9.76 -15.94 -13.03
CA LEU A 66 10.32 -14.89 -12.18
C LEU A 66 9.96 -13.49 -12.73
N ALA A 67 10.03 -13.31 -14.05
CA ALA A 67 9.61 -12.06 -14.67
C ALA A 67 8.13 -11.75 -14.38
N ASN A 68 7.25 -12.74 -14.53
CA ASN A 68 5.84 -12.57 -14.20
C ASN A 68 5.63 -12.20 -12.73
N ARG A 69 6.33 -12.86 -11.80
CA ARG A 69 6.23 -12.51 -10.37
C ARG A 69 6.67 -11.09 -10.06
N ILE A 70 7.79 -10.64 -10.65
CA ILE A 70 8.27 -9.26 -10.46
C ILE A 70 7.25 -8.26 -11.03
N GLN A 71 6.65 -8.56 -12.18
CA GLN A 71 5.62 -7.73 -12.76
C GLN A 71 4.36 -7.68 -11.89
N ASP A 72 3.88 -8.84 -11.42
CA ASP A 72 2.75 -8.91 -10.51
C ASP A 72 3.03 -8.10 -9.22
N ASP A 73 4.24 -8.19 -8.66
CA ASP A 73 4.62 -7.43 -7.45
C ASP A 73 4.67 -5.91 -7.71
N ILE A 74 5.12 -5.47 -8.88
CA ILE A 74 5.04 -4.06 -9.29
C ILE A 74 3.58 -3.60 -9.32
N GLU A 75 2.69 -4.36 -9.96
CA GLU A 75 1.26 -4.03 -10.05
C GLU A 75 0.60 -3.96 -8.66
N ARG A 76 0.95 -4.87 -7.75
CA ARG A 76 0.48 -4.84 -6.34
C ARG A 76 0.95 -3.59 -5.61
N ILE A 77 2.22 -3.22 -5.75
CA ILE A 77 2.77 -2.02 -5.10
C ILE A 77 2.09 -0.77 -5.64
N GLU A 78 1.87 -0.67 -6.95
CA GLU A 78 1.20 0.48 -7.56
C GLU A 78 -0.22 0.66 -7.02
N GLN A 79 -0.99 -0.44 -6.89
CA GLN A 79 -2.34 -0.40 -6.28
C GLN A 79 -2.32 0.02 -4.80
N MET A 80 -1.37 -0.50 -4.03
CA MET A 80 -1.24 -0.16 -2.60
C MET A 80 -0.77 1.29 -2.39
N SER A 81 0.15 1.76 -3.23
CA SER A 81 0.66 3.14 -3.20
C SER A 81 -0.43 4.15 -3.56
N GLU A 82 -1.26 3.84 -4.58
CA GLU A 82 -2.43 4.66 -4.92
C GLU A 82 -3.42 4.76 -3.74
N PHE A 83 -3.70 3.62 -3.10
CA PHE A 83 -4.59 3.57 -1.94
C PHE A 83 -4.05 4.38 -0.74
N GLU A 84 -2.75 4.26 -0.44
CA GLU A 84 -2.10 5.05 0.61
C GLU A 84 -2.20 6.56 0.35
N SER A 85 -1.98 6.97 -0.90
CA SER A 85 -2.08 8.37 -1.32
C SER A 85 -3.51 8.90 -1.24
N GLU A 86 -4.51 8.13 -1.70
CA GLU A 86 -5.93 8.52 -1.66
C GLU A 86 -6.43 8.73 -0.23
N HIS A 87 -5.99 7.88 0.70
CA HIS A 87 -6.44 7.89 2.08
C HIS A 87 -5.49 8.63 3.04
N ASN A 88 -4.32 9.04 2.57
CA ASN A 88 -3.25 9.67 3.35
C ASN A 88 -2.89 8.84 4.60
N ILE A 89 -2.55 7.56 4.38
CA ILE A 89 -2.16 6.60 5.40
C ILE A 89 -0.88 5.84 5.00
N ASP A 90 -0.29 5.10 5.93
CA ASP A 90 0.68 4.04 5.65
C ASP A 90 0.06 2.67 5.96
N LEU A 91 0.05 1.74 4.99
CA LEU A 91 -0.46 0.39 5.20
C LEU A 91 0.37 -0.40 6.22
N ALA A 92 1.64 -0.03 6.44
CA ALA A 92 2.49 -0.66 7.45
C ALA A 92 1.93 -0.51 8.87
N ASP A 93 1.16 0.55 9.14
CA ASP A 93 0.50 0.77 10.43
C ASP A 93 -0.67 -0.20 10.68
N TYR A 94 -1.16 -0.86 9.63
CA TYR A 94 -2.36 -1.72 9.68
C TYR A 94 -2.08 -3.19 9.37
N VAL A 95 -0.87 -3.51 8.88
CA VAL A 95 -0.44 -4.88 8.63
C VAL A 95 0.38 -5.36 9.83
N ASP A 96 -0.18 -6.29 10.61
CA ASP A 96 0.56 -6.92 11.71
C ASP A 96 1.83 -7.60 11.18
N SER A 97 2.96 -7.33 11.84
CA SER A 97 4.19 -8.09 11.65
C SER A 97 3.97 -9.50 12.17
N ILE A 98 3.85 -10.45 11.25
CA ILE A 98 3.77 -11.91 11.55
C ILE A 98 4.99 -12.36 12.36
#